data_AF-A0A7Y7HQG7-F1
#
_entry.id   AF-A0A7Y7HQG7-F1
#
_cell.length_a   1.000
_cell.length_b   1.000
_cell.length_c   1.000
_cell.angle_alpha   90.00
_cell.angle_beta   90.00
_cell.angle_gamma   90.00
#
_symmetry.space_group_name_H-M   'P 1'
#
loop_
_entity.id
_entity.type
_entity.pdbx_description
1 polymer ?
#
loop_
_entity_poly.entity_id
_entity_poly.type
_entity_poly.pdbx_seq_one_letter_code
_entity_poly.pdbx_strand_id
1 'polypeptide(L)'
;MMNILAYVESYPFDVANEGLFYCFRAFNELDWPREMRRDFFFDAPSSVPGPESRAITLAILAGIEEQEGKPLDEIDKETLNKYAVEIGDAGDILTDRLLLAHRTRLMFSRSAAWPR
;
A
#
# COMPACT_ATOMS: atom_id res chain seq x y z
N MET A 1 -0.86 8.69 15.20
CA MET A 1 -0.30 7.98 14.03
C MET A 1 -1.25 8.20 12.88
N MET A 2 -0.72 8.46 11.68
CA MET A 2 -1.52 8.66 10.47
C MET A 2 -2.31 7.39 10.13
N ASN A 3 -3.56 7.51 9.68
CA ASN A 3 -4.35 6.33 9.29
C ASN A 3 -4.08 5.97 7.82
N ILE A 4 -3.15 5.06 7.56
CA ILE A 4 -2.79 4.62 6.21
C ILE A 4 -3.98 3.95 5.50
N LEU A 5 -4.83 3.23 6.22
CA LEU A 5 -6.03 2.59 5.63
C LEU A 5 -6.96 3.62 4.98
N ALA A 6 -7.09 4.83 5.56
CA ALA A 6 -7.94 5.88 5.02
C ALA A 6 -7.45 6.42 3.65
N TYR A 7 -6.14 6.33 3.36
CA TYR A 7 -5.61 6.72 2.06
C TYR A 7 -6.03 5.72 0.97
N VAL A 8 -6.11 4.43 1.32
CA VAL A 8 -6.26 3.33 0.35
C VAL A 8 -7.68 2.79 0.23
N GLU A 9 -8.54 3.03 1.20
CA GLU A 9 -9.88 2.41 1.25
C GLU A 9 -10.83 2.83 0.11
N SER A 10 -10.58 3.98 -0.50
CA SER A 10 -11.38 4.50 -1.61
C SER A 10 -10.94 3.99 -2.98
N TYR A 11 -9.83 3.26 -3.06
CA TYR A 11 -9.24 2.78 -4.30
C TYR A 11 -9.58 1.30 -4.57
N PRO A 12 -9.58 0.87 -5.85
CA PRO A 12 -9.64 -0.55 -6.19
C PRO A 12 -8.52 -1.34 -5.51
N PHE A 13 -8.79 -2.59 -5.14
CA PHE A 13 -7.83 -3.45 -4.43
C PHE A 13 -6.46 -3.48 -5.11
N ASP A 14 -6.39 -3.66 -6.42
CA ASP A 14 -5.12 -3.77 -7.14
C ASP A 14 -4.30 -2.47 -7.07
N VAL A 15 -4.95 -1.31 -7.17
CA VAL A 15 -4.32 0.02 -7.06
C VAL A 15 -3.83 0.27 -5.64
N ALA A 16 -4.69 -0.03 -4.65
CA ALA A 16 -4.36 0.10 -3.25
C ALA A 16 -3.18 -0.79 -2.85
N ASN A 17 -3.22 -2.07 -3.24
CA ASN A 17 -2.19 -3.05 -2.94
C ASN A 17 -0.86 -2.71 -3.63
N GLU A 18 -0.89 -2.30 -4.90
CA GLU A 18 0.31 -1.82 -5.61
C GLU A 18 0.87 -0.55 -4.94
N GLY A 19 0.01 0.38 -4.52
CA GLY A 19 0.40 1.58 -3.79
C GLY A 19 1.15 1.29 -2.48
N LEU A 20 0.62 0.37 -1.68
CA LEU A 20 1.23 -0.09 -0.42
C LEU A 20 2.56 -0.80 -0.67
N PHE A 21 2.65 -1.63 -1.72
CA PHE A 21 3.89 -2.30 -2.13
C PHE A 21 5.02 -1.29 -2.41
N TYR A 22 4.74 -0.22 -3.15
CA TYR A 22 5.77 0.79 -3.42
C TYR A 22 6.14 1.63 -2.19
N CYS A 23 5.26 1.76 -1.19
CA CYS A 23 5.63 2.37 0.09
C CYS A 23 6.69 1.54 0.83
N PHE A 24 6.53 0.21 0.86
CA PHE A 24 7.56 -0.69 1.41
C PHE A 24 8.88 -0.58 0.65
N ARG A 25 8.83 -0.48 -0.68
CA ARG A 25 10.03 -0.27 -1.48
C ARG A 25 10.73 1.04 -1.17
N ALA A 26 9.99 2.12 -1.00
CA ALA A 26 10.55 3.40 -0.59
C ALA A 26 11.33 3.25 0.73
N PHE A 27 10.77 2.53 1.71
CA PHE A 27 11.46 2.26 2.98
C PHE A 27 12.71 1.39 2.81
N ASN A 28 12.67 0.37 1.95
CA ASN A 28 13.85 -0.45 1.66
C ASN A 28 14.99 0.35 1.04
N GLU A 29 14.70 1.37 0.22
CA GLU A 29 15.73 2.26 -0.33
C GLU A 29 16.37 3.14 0.76
N LEU A 30 15.69 3.41 1.88
CA LEU A 30 16.24 4.23 2.96
C LEU A 30 17.41 3.55 3.69
N ASP A 31 17.47 2.21 3.68
CA ASP A 31 18.59 1.45 4.24
C ASP A 31 19.89 1.62 3.41
N TRP A 32 19.81 2.16 2.20
CA TRP A 32 20.97 2.44 1.35
C TRP A 32 21.46 3.89 1.50
N PRO A 33 22.77 4.15 1.29
CA PRO A 33 23.31 5.50 1.17
C PRO A 33 22.56 6.30 0.09
N ARG A 34 22.33 7.60 0.32
CA ARG A 34 21.55 8.48 -0.58
C ARG A 34 22.00 8.38 -2.04
N GLU A 35 23.29 8.23 -2.30
CA GLU A 35 23.85 8.18 -3.66
C GLU A 35 23.59 6.85 -4.38
N MET A 36 23.23 5.81 -3.62
CA MET A 36 22.97 4.45 -4.13
C MET A 36 21.47 4.15 -4.26
N ARG A 37 20.61 5.00 -3.68
CA ARG A 37 19.16 4.82 -3.73
C ARG A 37 18.67 4.89 -5.16
N ARG A 38 17.85 3.93 -5.54
CA ARG A 38 17.22 3.86 -6.85
C ARG A 38 15.84 4.49 -6.79
N ASP A 39 15.28 4.78 -7.97
CA ASP A 39 13.85 5.09 -8.05
C ASP A 39 13.08 3.84 -7.60
N PHE A 40 12.40 3.93 -6.46
CA PHE A 40 11.66 2.81 -5.88
C PHE A 40 10.44 2.41 -6.72
N PHE A 41 10.00 3.25 -7.67
CA PHE A 41 8.99 2.88 -8.67
C PHE A 41 9.56 2.06 -9.82
N PHE A 42 10.87 2.08 -10.03
CA PHE A 42 11.50 1.32 -11.11
C PHE A 42 11.91 -0.07 -10.63
N ASP A 43 11.00 -1.03 -10.78
CA ASP A 43 11.25 -2.44 -10.46
C ASP A 43 11.97 -3.17 -11.60
N ALA A 44 11.40 -3.08 -12.79
CA ALA A 44 11.90 -3.70 -14.01
C ALA A 44 11.45 -2.86 -15.23
N PRO A 45 12.08 -3.01 -16.41
CA PRO A 45 11.74 -2.23 -17.60
C PRO A 45 10.27 -2.29 -18.04
N SER A 46 9.54 -3.34 -17.63
CA SER A 46 8.11 -3.54 -17.92
C SER A 46 7.18 -3.25 -16.74
N SER A 47 7.72 -2.92 -15.57
CA SER A 47 6.96 -2.75 -14.32
C SER A 47 6.88 -1.28 -13.95
N VAL A 48 6.11 -0.52 -14.74
CA VAL A 48 5.80 0.88 -14.44
C VAL A 48 4.48 0.91 -13.67
N PRO A 49 4.44 1.53 -12.47
CA PRO A 49 3.19 1.66 -11.71
C PRO A 49 2.13 2.41 -12.52
N GLY A 50 0.87 2.02 -12.32
CA GLY A 50 -0.25 2.83 -12.80
C GLY A 50 -0.20 4.24 -12.20
N PRO A 51 -0.76 5.26 -12.89
CA PRO A 51 -0.74 6.64 -12.39
C PRO A 51 -1.44 6.79 -11.04
N GLU A 52 -2.52 6.03 -10.80
CA GLU A 52 -3.24 6.04 -9.51
C GLU A 52 -2.40 5.42 -8.39
N SER A 53 -1.78 4.27 -8.64
CA SER A 53 -0.88 3.60 -7.68
C SER A 53 0.31 4.49 -7.32
N ARG A 54 0.87 5.20 -8.31
CA ARG A 54 1.93 6.18 -8.06
C ARG A 54 1.43 7.35 -7.20
N ALA A 55 0.25 7.89 -7.52
CA ALA A 55 -0.32 9.01 -6.78
C ALA A 55 -0.57 8.66 -5.31
N ILE A 56 -1.14 7.49 -5.05
CA ILE A 56 -1.41 7.05 -3.68
C ILE A 56 -0.14 6.72 -2.89
N THR A 57 0.87 6.10 -3.52
CA THR A 57 2.18 5.90 -2.88
C THR A 57 2.77 7.23 -2.44
N LEU A 58 2.81 8.22 -3.35
CA LEU A 58 3.36 9.54 -3.02
C LEU A 58 2.53 10.25 -1.94
N ALA A 59 1.21 10.10 -1.95
CA ALA A 59 0.34 10.69 -0.93
C ALA A 59 0.59 10.08 0.47
N ILE A 60 0.77 8.75 0.56
CA ILE A 60 1.09 8.08 1.83
C ILE A 60 2.46 8.54 2.34
N LEU A 61 3.48 8.53 1.48
CA LEU A 61 4.84 8.94 1.85
C LEU A 61 4.88 10.40 2.29
N ALA A 62 4.23 11.30 1.55
CA ALA A 62 4.13 12.72 1.91
C ALA A 62 3.36 12.93 3.23
N GLY A 63 2.29 12.17 3.46
CA GLY A 63 1.55 12.23 4.72
C GLY A 63 2.38 11.80 5.92
N ILE A 64 3.28 10.82 5.74
CA ILE A 64 4.25 10.41 6.79
C ILE A 64 5.25 11.54 7.07
N GLU A 65 5.81 12.16 6.02
CA GLU A 65 6.74 13.30 6.19
C GLU A 65 6.06 14.49 6.89
N GLU A 66 4.81 14.79 6.53
CA GLU A 66 4.00 15.82 7.17
C GLU A 66 3.76 15.51 8.66
N GLN A 67 3.36 14.28 8.96
CA GLN A 67 3.07 13.82 10.32
C GLN A 67 4.32 13.85 11.22
N GLU A 68 5.49 13.51 10.68
CA GLU A 68 6.76 13.50 11.42
C GLU A 68 7.51 14.85 11.37
N GLY A 69 7.06 15.77 10.53
CA GLY A 69 7.64 17.10 10.35
C GLY A 69 9.07 17.08 9.80
N LYS A 70 9.46 16.01 9.09
CA LYS A 70 10.81 15.83 8.55
C LYS A 70 10.80 14.91 7.31
N PRO A 71 11.82 14.99 6.45
CA PRO A 71 11.97 14.08 5.31
C PRO A 71 12.07 12.61 5.75
N LEU A 72 11.59 11.68 4.91
CA LEU A 72 11.57 10.24 5.22
C LEU A 72 12.91 9.69 5.68
N ASP A 73 14.01 10.18 5.11
CA ASP A 73 15.35 9.68 5.39
C ASP A 73 16.01 10.30 6.63
N GLU A 74 15.31 11.20 7.31
CA GLU A 74 15.65 11.74 8.63
C GLU A 74 14.75 11.14 9.73
N ILE A 75 13.77 10.31 9.37
CA ILE A 75 12.95 9.56 10.33
C ILE A 75 13.77 8.39 10.89
N ASP A 76 13.69 8.19 12.21
CA ASP A 76 14.39 7.10 12.85
C ASP A 76 13.80 5.74 12.48
N LYS A 77 14.62 4.70 12.57
CA LYS A 77 14.26 3.34 12.15
C LYS A 77 13.09 2.76 12.94
N GLU A 78 12.91 3.13 14.21
CA GLU A 78 11.79 2.62 15.02
C GLU A 78 10.47 3.21 14.51
N THR A 79 10.45 4.50 14.22
CA THR A 79 9.29 5.19 13.66
C THR A 79 8.95 4.71 12.25
N LEU A 80 9.94 4.55 11.37
CA LEU A 80 9.72 3.95 10.04
C LEU A 80 9.17 2.52 10.14
N ASN A 81 9.64 1.72 11.10
CA ASN A 81 9.13 0.37 11.30
C ASN A 81 7.67 0.35 11.78
N LYS A 82 7.23 1.35 12.55
CA LYS A 82 5.80 1.51 12.91
C LYS A 82 4.93 1.75 11.68
N TYR A 83 5.36 2.63 10.77
CA TYR A 83 4.65 2.84 9.51
C TYR A 83 4.69 1.59 8.61
N ALA A 84 5.81 0.86 8.57
CA ALA A 84 5.90 -0.39 7.83
C ALA A 84 4.86 -1.42 8.31
N VAL A 85 4.66 -1.53 9.62
CA VAL A 85 3.61 -2.36 10.21
C VAL A 85 2.22 -1.87 9.80
N GLU A 86 1.94 -0.57 9.89
CA GLU A 86 0.62 -0.02 9.49
C GLU A 86 0.31 -0.23 8.00
N ILE A 87 1.31 -0.13 7.12
CA ILE A 87 1.17 -0.45 5.69
C ILE A 87 0.80 -1.93 5.52
N GLY A 88 1.46 -2.82 6.27
CA GLY A 88 1.16 -4.25 6.30
C GLY A 88 -0.27 -4.53 6.76
N ASP A 89 -0.68 -3.95 7.89
CA ASP A 89 -2.02 -4.09 8.46
C ASP A 89 -3.10 -3.59 7.48
N ALA A 90 -2.85 -2.48 6.78
CA ALA A 90 -3.76 -1.99 5.75
C ALA A 90 -3.89 -2.99 4.58
N GLY A 91 -2.79 -3.60 4.15
CA GLY A 91 -2.77 -4.64 3.13
C GLY A 91 -3.54 -5.90 3.53
N ASP A 92 -3.39 -6.33 4.78
CA ASP A 92 -4.13 -7.48 5.33
C ASP A 92 -5.64 -7.20 5.36
N ILE A 93 -6.05 -6.01 5.81
CA ILE A 93 -7.46 -5.58 5.82
C ILE A 93 -8.06 -5.58 4.41
N LEU A 94 -7.33 -5.04 3.42
CA LEU A 94 -7.79 -5.02 2.03
C LEU A 94 -7.95 -6.44 1.47
N THR A 95 -7.01 -7.33 1.79
CA THR A 95 -7.04 -8.74 1.36
C THR A 95 -8.23 -9.48 1.97
N ASP A 96 -8.47 -9.30 3.27
CA ASP A 96 -9.62 -9.90 3.95
C ASP A 96 -10.96 -9.44 3.35
N ARG A 97 -11.08 -8.15 3.01
CA ARG A 97 -12.27 -7.61 2.33
C ARG A 97 -12.48 -8.26 0.96
N LEU A 98 -11.42 -8.43 0.18
CA LEU A 98 -11.48 -9.10 -1.13
C LEU A 98 -11.92 -10.56 -0.99
N LEU A 99 -11.35 -11.29 -0.03
CA LEU A 99 -11.70 -12.69 0.24
C LEU A 99 -13.15 -12.84 0.70
N LEU A 100 -13.64 -11.94 1.56
CA LEU A 100 -15.03 -11.93 2.00
C LEU A 100 -15.99 -11.64 0.84
N ALA A 101 -15.68 -10.65 -0.01
CA ALA A 101 -16.47 -10.33 -1.19
C ALA A 101 -16.54 -11.53 -2.16
N HIS A 102 -15.40 -12.21 -2.36
CA HIS A 102 -15.33 -13.41 -3.20
C HIS A 102 -16.18 -14.55 -2.64
N ARG A 103 -16.07 -14.85 -1.33
CA ARG A 103 -16.90 -15.86 -0.65
C ARG A 103 -18.39 -15.55 -0.76
N THR A 104 -18.77 -14.29 -0.56
CA THR A 104 -20.16 -13.83 -0.64
C THR A 104 -20.73 -14.02 -2.05
N ARG A 105 -19.96 -13.65 -3.09
CA ARG A 105 -20.34 -13.86 -4.49
C ARG A 105 -20.57 -15.35 -4.82
N LEU A 106 -19.69 -16.23 -4.33
CA LEU A 106 -19.83 -17.68 -4.51
C LEU A 106 -21.10 -18.21 -3.84
N MET A 107 -21.42 -17.76 -2.62
CA MET A 107 -22.67 -18.17 -1.94
C MET A 107 -23.91 -17.74 -2.72
N PHE A 108 -24.00 -16.50 -3.18
CA PHE A 108 -25.16 -16.03 -3.96
C PHE A 108 -25.30 -16.73 -5.32
N SER A 109 -24.19 -17.02 -6.01
CA SER A 109 -24.23 -17.77 -7.27
C SER A 109 -24.76 -19.21 -7.11
N ARG A 110 -24.48 -19.85 -5.96
CA ARG A 110 -24.99 -21.20 -5.64
C ARG A 110 -26.46 -21.18 -5.26
N SER A 111 -26.94 -20.14 -4.58
CA SER A 111 -28.36 -19.96 -4.23
C SER A 111 -29.23 -19.66 -5.46
N ALA A 112 -28.71 -18.97 -6.47
CA ALA A 112 -29.44 -18.66 -7.70
C ALA A 112 -29.52 -19.83 -8.70
N ALA A 113 -28.64 -20.83 -8.57
CA ALA A 113 -28.57 -21.98 -9.48
C ALA A 113 -29.55 -23.13 -9.16
N TRP A 114 -30.34 -23.02 -8.09
CA TRP A 114 -31.38 -24.00 -7.74
C TRP A 114 -32.75 -23.33 -7.61
N PRO A 115 -33.65 -23.47 -8.60
CA PRO A 115 -35.07 -23.23 -8.40
C PRO A 115 -35.63 -24.29 -7.45
N ARG A 116 -36.50 -23.90 -6.52
CA ARG A 116 -37.34 -24.83 -5.74
C ARG A 116 -38.39 -25.47 -6.63
#